data_AF-E1JWH3-F1
#
_entry.id   AF-E1JWH3-F1
#
_cell.length_a   1.000
_cell.length_b   1.000
_cell.length_c   1.000
_cell.angle_alpha   90.00
_cell.angle_beta   90.00
_cell.angle_gamma   90.00
#
_symmetry.space_group_name_H-M   'P 1'
#
loop_
_entity.id
_entity.type
_entity.pdbx_description
1 polymer ?
#
loop_
_entity_poly.entity_id
_entity_poly.type
_entity_poly.pdbx_seq_one_letter_code
_entity_poly.pdbx_strand_id
1 'polypeptide(L)'
;MSRRILFVFLAATALLGLAAGCAPLKPASPSMFYGNCITPPGPDPCGSDMNICQQFDNVISQKYATAGACRTACNQVYNHLYFQGYDMQDCGYMLDRGSDLCDQECLRQYPAQK
;
A
#
# COMPACT_ATOMS: atom_id res chain seq x y z
N MET A 1 58.51 8.01 -23.76
CA MET A 1 57.08 8.18 -24.12
C MET A 1 56.46 6.78 -24.23
N SER A 2 55.16 6.62 -23.97
CA SER A 2 54.40 5.33 -24.04
C SER A 2 54.16 4.54 -22.74
N ARG A 3 53.65 5.19 -21.68
CA ARG A 3 53.03 4.42 -20.56
C ARG A 3 51.89 5.13 -19.79
N ARG A 4 51.55 6.37 -20.15
CA ARG A 4 50.55 7.18 -19.43
C ARG A 4 49.18 7.28 -20.13
N ILE A 5 49.04 6.75 -21.34
CA ILE A 5 47.83 6.92 -22.16
C ILE A 5 46.83 5.75 -21.98
N LEU A 6 47.19 4.70 -21.26
CA LEU A 6 46.32 3.53 -21.10
C LEU A 6 45.32 3.61 -19.94
N PHE A 7 45.47 4.58 -19.02
CA PHE A 7 44.68 4.60 -17.77
C PHE A 7 43.47 5.54 -17.77
N VAL A 8 43.21 6.25 -18.88
CA VAL A 8 42.11 7.24 -18.92
C VAL A 8 40.78 6.62 -19.40
N PHE A 9 40.78 5.42 -20.00
CA PHE A 9 39.57 4.81 -20.55
C PHE A 9 38.82 3.84 -19.61
N LEU A 10 39.35 3.52 -18.43
CA LEU A 10 38.81 2.48 -17.54
C LEU A 10 37.94 2.99 -16.39
N ALA A 11 37.66 4.30 -16.31
CA ALA A 11 36.93 4.90 -15.18
C ALA A 11 35.53 5.44 -15.55
N ALA A 12 34.96 5.09 -16.71
CA ALA A 12 33.71 5.67 -17.21
C ALA A 12 32.50 4.73 -17.23
N THR A 13 32.62 3.46 -16.80
CA THR A 13 31.56 2.44 -16.98
C THR A 13 31.04 1.83 -15.67
N ALA A 14 31.09 2.56 -14.56
CA ALA A 14 30.66 2.05 -13.24
C ALA A 14 29.53 2.85 -12.57
N LEU A 15 28.60 3.44 -13.35
CA LEU A 15 27.49 4.24 -12.80
C LEU A 15 26.10 3.91 -13.38
N LEU A 16 25.93 2.76 -14.04
CA LEU A 16 24.68 2.37 -14.73
C LEU A 16 23.99 1.13 -14.13
N GLY A 17 24.08 0.93 -12.81
CA GLY A 17 23.58 -0.29 -12.15
C GLY A 17 22.54 -0.13 -11.05
N LEU A 18 22.11 1.08 -10.69
CA LEU A 18 21.14 1.31 -9.59
C LEU A 18 19.70 1.49 -10.07
N ALA A 19 19.32 0.88 -11.18
CA ALA A 19 17.92 0.74 -11.58
C ALA A 19 17.33 -0.59 -11.07
N ALA A 20 17.59 -0.93 -9.80
CA ALA A 20 16.85 -1.99 -9.13
C ALA A 20 15.51 -1.40 -8.66
N GLY A 21 14.41 -1.78 -9.33
CA GLY A 21 13.07 -1.71 -8.74
C GLY A 21 12.22 -0.50 -9.11
N CYS A 22 11.89 -0.32 -10.38
CA CYS A 22 10.69 0.43 -10.80
C CYS A 22 9.74 -0.48 -11.60
N ALA A 23 9.55 -1.72 -11.15
CA ALA A 23 8.33 -2.42 -11.50
C ALA A 23 7.22 -1.74 -10.68
N PRO A 24 6.10 -1.31 -11.29
CA PRO A 24 4.93 -0.91 -10.50
C PRO A 24 4.66 -2.05 -9.54
N LEU A 25 4.58 -1.77 -8.23
CA LEU A 25 4.20 -2.80 -7.27
C LEU A 25 2.93 -3.43 -7.83
N LYS A 26 2.98 -4.73 -8.15
CA LYS A 26 1.83 -5.42 -8.74
C LYS A 26 0.69 -5.31 -7.74
N PRO A 27 -0.57 -5.00 -8.14
CA PRO A 27 -1.74 -5.16 -7.32
C PRO A 27 -1.74 -6.53 -6.58
N ALA A 28 -2.11 -6.50 -5.32
CA ALA A 28 -2.07 -7.53 -4.31
C ALA A 28 -3.43 -8.11 -4.52
N SER A 29 -3.49 -9.43 -4.49
CA SER A 29 -4.79 -10.04 -4.43
C SER A 29 -5.53 -9.48 -3.21
N PRO A 30 -6.86 -9.34 -3.28
CA PRO A 30 -7.70 -9.07 -2.11
C PRO A 30 -7.31 -9.97 -0.91
N SER A 31 -6.97 -11.23 -1.18
CA SER A 31 -6.47 -12.19 -0.18
C SER A 31 -5.20 -11.73 0.56
N MET A 32 -4.27 -11.06 -0.13
CA MET A 32 -3.06 -10.50 0.48
C MET A 32 -3.37 -9.23 1.29
N PHE A 33 -4.27 -8.37 0.80
CA PHE A 33 -4.74 -7.22 1.55
C PHE A 33 -5.39 -7.65 2.86
N TYR A 34 -6.36 -8.57 2.78
CA TYR A 34 -7.12 -9.03 3.94
C TYR A 34 -6.18 -9.65 4.99
N GLY A 35 -5.26 -10.53 4.58
CA GLY A 35 -4.26 -11.13 5.46
C GLY A 35 -3.37 -10.08 6.14
N ASN A 36 -2.90 -9.08 5.39
CA ASN A 36 -2.09 -7.98 5.94
C ASN A 36 -2.90 -7.11 6.91
N CYS A 37 -4.20 -6.94 6.67
CA CYS A 37 -5.07 -6.16 7.52
C CYS A 37 -5.30 -6.85 8.88
N ILE A 38 -5.75 -8.12 8.88
CA ILE A 38 -6.09 -8.88 10.11
C ILE A 38 -4.87 -9.35 10.92
N THR A 39 -3.66 -9.20 10.40
CA THR A 39 -2.43 -9.60 11.12
C THR A 39 -1.59 -8.36 11.44
N PRO A 40 -2.02 -7.53 12.40
CA PRO A 40 -1.24 -6.38 12.80
C PRO A 40 0.06 -6.79 13.52
N PRO A 41 1.12 -5.97 13.42
CA PRO A 41 2.32 -6.18 14.23
C PRO A 41 2.03 -5.87 15.70
N GLY A 42 1.81 -6.92 16.50
CA GLY A 42 1.62 -6.83 17.95
C GLY A 42 0.26 -7.34 18.42
N PRO A 43 0.00 -7.28 19.75
CA PRO A 43 -1.30 -7.65 20.30
C PRO A 43 -2.39 -6.73 19.75
N ASP A 44 -3.47 -7.32 19.25
CA ASP A 44 -4.66 -6.60 18.81
C ASP A 44 -5.78 -6.75 19.85
N PRO A 45 -6.17 -5.69 20.58
CA PRO A 45 -7.31 -5.73 21.48
C PRO A 45 -8.65 -5.75 20.71
N CYS A 46 -8.66 -5.47 19.40
CA CYS A 46 -9.86 -5.43 18.60
C CYS A 46 -10.40 -6.83 18.29
N GLY A 47 -11.53 -7.19 18.91
CA GLY A 47 -12.24 -8.45 18.58
C GLY A 47 -13.03 -8.42 17.27
N SER A 48 -12.93 -7.35 16.49
CA SER A 48 -13.68 -7.13 15.24
C SER A 48 -12.80 -6.84 14.03
N ASP A 49 -11.50 -7.14 14.14
CA ASP A 49 -10.49 -7.04 13.09
C ASP A 49 -10.97 -7.62 11.75
N MET A 50 -11.54 -8.82 11.77
CA MET A 50 -12.04 -9.50 10.57
C MET A 50 -13.14 -8.69 9.87
N ASN A 51 -14.12 -8.17 10.63
CA ASN A 51 -15.22 -7.40 10.06
C ASN A 51 -14.73 -6.06 9.50
N ILE A 52 -13.89 -5.35 10.26
CA ILE A 52 -13.29 -4.08 9.82
C ILE A 52 -12.52 -4.28 8.51
N CYS A 53 -11.62 -5.27 8.48
CA CYS A 53 -10.80 -5.56 7.31
C CYS A 53 -11.61 -6.03 6.11
N GLN A 54 -12.71 -6.76 6.32
CA GLN A 54 -13.61 -7.16 5.24
C GLN A 54 -14.27 -5.95 4.56
N GLN A 55 -14.62 -4.90 5.30
CA GLN A 55 -15.23 -3.71 4.72
C GLN A 55 -14.27 -2.96 3.79
N PHE A 56 -13.00 -2.85 4.17
CA PHE A 56 -11.98 -2.28 3.28
C PHE A 56 -11.64 -3.20 2.11
N ASP A 57 -11.65 -4.53 2.32
CA ASP A 57 -11.45 -5.51 1.24
C ASP A 57 -12.53 -5.40 0.15
N ASN A 58 -13.78 -5.19 0.58
CA ASN A 58 -14.90 -4.93 -0.32
C ASN A 58 -14.71 -3.66 -1.16
N VAL A 59 -14.05 -2.63 -0.61
CA VAL A 59 -13.71 -1.42 -1.38
C VAL A 59 -12.69 -1.77 -2.44
N ILE A 60 -11.53 -2.34 -2.09
CA ILE A 60 -10.45 -2.57 -3.05
C ILE A 60 -10.77 -3.66 -4.09
N SER A 61 -11.78 -4.49 -3.83
CA SER A 61 -12.29 -5.48 -4.77
C SER A 61 -13.21 -4.88 -5.86
N GLN A 62 -13.68 -3.64 -5.67
CA GLN A 62 -14.47 -2.91 -6.65
C GLN A 62 -13.59 -2.19 -7.67
N LYS A 63 -14.15 -1.93 -8.86
CA LYS A 63 -13.51 -1.11 -9.88
C LYS A 63 -13.94 0.35 -9.74
N TYR A 64 -12.97 1.24 -9.69
CA TYR A 64 -13.15 2.69 -9.68
C TYR A 64 -12.57 3.32 -10.93
N ALA A 65 -12.98 4.56 -11.23
CA ALA A 65 -12.44 5.32 -12.36
C ALA A 65 -11.02 5.85 -12.09
N THR A 66 -10.71 6.18 -10.83
CA THR A 66 -9.43 6.80 -10.43
C THR A 66 -9.00 6.35 -9.04
N ALA A 67 -7.71 6.55 -8.73
CA ALA A 67 -7.19 6.39 -7.36
C ALA A 67 -7.98 7.26 -6.36
N GLY A 68 -8.31 8.50 -6.71
CA GLY A 68 -9.04 9.42 -5.84
C GLY A 68 -10.44 8.91 -5.48
N ALA A 69 -11.16 8.32 -6.45
CA ALA A 69 -12.47 7.72 -6.20
C ALA A 69 -12.37 6.49 -5.27
N CYS A 70 -11.39 5.61 -5.50
CA CYS A 70 -11.13 4.46 -4.65
C CYS A 70 -10.81 4.87 -3.20
N ARG A 71 -9.89 5.83 -3.01
CA ARG A 71 -9.51 6.35 -1.68
C ARG A 71 -10.67 7.06 -0.97
N THR A 72 -11.52 7.76 -1.72
CA THR A 72 -12.74 8.35 -1.15
C THR A 72 -13.67 7.27 -0.60
N ALA A 73 -13.81 6.13 -1.28
CA ALA A 73 -14.58 5.00 -0.78
C ALA A 73 -13.92 4.34 0.45
N CYS A 74 -12.59 4.22 0.50
CA CYS A 74 -11.87 3.79 1.72
C CYS A 74 -12.21 4.71 2.91
N ASN A 75 -12.14 6.02 2.70
CA ASN A 75 -12.47 7.01 3.73
C ASN A 75 -13.95 6.95 4.16
N GLN A 76 -14.88 6.67 3.24
CA GLN A 76 -16.29 6.44 3.59
C GLN A 76 -16.46 5.23 4.52
N VAL A 77 -15.75 4.14 4.27
CA VAL A 77 -15.75 2.96 5.16
C VAL A 77 -15.17 3.32 6.53
N TYR A 78 -14.03 4.02 6.58
CA TYR A 78 -13.43 4.48 7.83
C TYR A 78 -14.44 5.28 8.67
N ASN A 79 -15.04 6.33 8.08
CA ASN A 79 -16.01 7.17 8.77
C ASN A 79 -17.23 6.35 9.23
N HIS A 80 -17.72 5.44 8.39
CA HIS A 80 -18.85 4.58 8.75
C HIS A 80 -18.54 3.74 10.00
N LEU A 81 -17.40 3.07 10.02
CA LEU A 81 -16.97 2.25 11.15
C LEU A 81 -16.65 3.10 12.40
N TYR A 82 -16.05 4.27 12.21
CA TYR A 82 -15.82 5.24 13.28
C TYR A 82 -17.14 5.65 13.95
N PHE A 83 -18.15 6.02 13.16
CA PHE A 83 -19.48 6.38 13.68
C PHE A 83 -20.27 5.21 14.27
N GLN A 84 -19.94 3.96 13.89
CA GLN A 84 -20.43 2.76 14.57
C GLN A 84 -19.77 2.51 15.93
N GLY A 85 -18.79 3.33 16.31
CA GLY A 85 -18.13 3.28 17.61
C GLY A 85 -17.04 2.23 17.70
N TYR A 86 -16.52 1.72 16.58
CA TYR A 86 -15.37 0.79 16.59
C TYR A 86 -14.14 1.44 17.25
N ASP A 87 -13.92 2.74 17.05
CA ASP A 87 -12.83 3.48 17.70
C ASP A 87 -12.91 3.41 19.24
N MET A 88 -14.13 3.46 19.79
CA MET A 88 -14.38 3.35 21.23
C MET A 88 -14.31 1.92 21.78
N GLN A 89 -14.17 0.91 20.92
CA GLN A 89 -14.06 -0.52 21.26
C GLN A 89 -12.62 -1.02 21.17
N ASP A 90 -11.65 -0.13 21.39
CA ASP A 90 -10.22 -0.40 21.22
C ASP A 90 -9.82 -0.85 19.79
N CYS A 91 -10.68 -0.63 18.80
CA CYS A 91 -10.41 -0.96 17.40
C CYS A 91 -9.88 0.21 16.57
N GLY A 92 -9.61 1.38 17.18
CA GLY A 92 -9.13 2.58 16.46
C GLY A 92 -7.91 2.30 15.59
N TYR A 93 -6.94 1.57 16.12
CA TYR A 93 -5.75 1.15 15.36
C TYR A 93 -6.10 0.29 14.13
N MET A 94 -7.10 -0.59 14.22
CA MET A 94 -7.54 -1.42 13.09
C MET A 94 -8.29 -0.61 12.04
N LEU A 95 -9.01 0.45 12.44
CA LEU A 95 -9.61 1.40 11.50
C LEU A 95 -8.53 2.13 10.70
N ASP A 96 -7.55 2.70 11.40
CA ASP A 96 -6.45 3.45 10.79
C ASP A 96 -5.64 2.56 9.86
N ARG A 97 -5.24 1.37 10.33
CA ARG A 97 -4.52 0.38 9.54
C ARG A 97 -5.29 -0.06 8.30
N GLY A 98 -6.57 -0.39 8.45
CA GLY A 98 -7.41 -0.82 7.34
C GLY A 98 -7.53 0.27 6.28
N SER A 99 -7.71 1.53 6.70
CA SER A 99 -7.75 2.70 5.83
C SER A 99 -6.42 2.94 5.11
N ASP A 100 -5.30 2.89 5.82
CA ASP A 100 -3.95 3.11 5.26
C ASP A 100 -3.61 2.06 4.20
N LEU A 101 -3.88 0.79 4.50
CA LEU A 101 -3.69 -0.29 3.54
C LEU A 101 -4.61 -0.11 2.33
N CYS A 102 -5.87 0.28 2.54
CA CYS A 102 -6.84 0.49 1.46
C CYS A 102 -6.36 1.58 0.51
N ASP A 103 -5.86 2.68 1.08
CA ASP A 103 -5.28 3.80 0.33
C ASP A 103 -4.06 3.38 -0.52
N GLN A 104 -3.16 2.58 0.05
CA GLN A 104 -2.00 2.04 -0.67
C GLN A 104 -2.43 1.17 -1.85
N GLU A 105 -3.45 0.34 -1.67
CA GLU A 105 -3.96 -0.50 -2.75
C GLU A 105 -4.67 0.26 -3.85
N CYS A 106 -5.41 1.31 -3.50
CA CYS A 106 -5.95 2.24 -4.48
C CYS A 106 -4.83 2.88 -5.33
N LEU A 107 -3.76 3.38 -4.70
CA LEU A 107 -2.66 4.02 -5.44
C LEU A 107 -1.95 3.05 -6.40
N ARG A 108 -1.93 1.77 -6.06
CA ARG A 108 -1.26 0.74 -6.84
C ARG A 108 -2.12 0.14 -7.93
N GLN A 109 -3.43 0.02 -7.72
CA GLN A 109 -4.38 -0.36 -8.77
C GLN A 109 -4.52 0.73 -9.84
N TYR A 110 -4.38 1.99 -9.45
CA TYR A 110 -4.57 3.16 -10.31
C TYR A 110 -3.31 4.06 -10.30
N PRO A 111 -2.16 3.58 -10.83
CA PRO A 111 -0.93 4.36 -10.83
C PRO A 111 -1.08 5.61 -11.71
N ALA A 112 -0.49 6.73 -11.27
CA ALA A 112 -0.44 7.94 -12.09
C ALA A 112 0.26 7.64 -13.42
N GLN A 113 -0.39 7.97 -14.53
CA GLN A 113 0.25 7.92 -15.84
C GLN A 113 1.31 9.03 -15.88
N LYS A 114 2.55 8.65 -16.19
CA LYS A 114 3.71 9.55 -16.29
C LYS A 114 3.61 10.43 -17.53
#